data_AF-A0A7Y0K7V0-F1
#
_entry.id   AF-A0A7Y0K7V0-F1
#
_cell.length_a   1.000
_cell.length_b   1.000
_cell.length_c   1.000
_cell.angle_alpha   90.00
_cell.angle_beta   90.00
_cell.angle_gamma   90.00
#
_symmetry.space_group_name_H-M   'P 1'
#
loop_
_entity.id
_entity.type
_entity.pdbx_description
1 polymer ?
#
loop_
_entity_poly.entity_id
_entity_poly.type
_entity_poly.pdbx_seq_one_letter_code
_entity_poly.pdbx_strand_id
1 'polypeptide(L)' 'MKVHTKKYHTVVSGDNVTKIAKKYSTTVTAIKKLNPSIKNIDKIYPKQKIRIK' A
#
# COMPACT_ATOMS: atom_id res chain seq x y z
N MET A 1 -14.71 9.83 -18.63
CA MET A 1 -13.38 9.23 -18.40
C MET A 1 -13.17 9.06 -16.90
N LYS A 2 -12.98 7.84 -16.37
CA LYS A 2 -12.63 7.65 -14.96
C LYS A 2 -11.14 7.93 -14.80
N VAL A 3 -10.77 9.10 -14.28
CA VAL A 3 -9.41 9.35 -13.82
C VAL A 3 -9.11 8.41 -12.66
N HIS A 4 -8.29 7.39 -12.90
CA HIS A 4 -7.77 6.54 -11.82
C HIS A 4 -6.77 7.37 -11.02
N THR A 5 -7.26 8.05 -9.97
CA THR A 5 -6.43 8.85 -9.08
C THR A 5 -5.49 7.94 -8.30
N LYS A 6 -4.19 8.10 -8.51
CA LYS A 6 -3.17 7.41 -7.71
C LYS A 6 -3.32 7.84 -6.26
N LYS A 7 -3.43 6.89 -5.35
CA LYS A 7 -3.49 7.17 -3.90
C LYS A 7 -2.35 6.48 -3.20
N TYR A 8 -1.74 7.18 -2.25
CA TYR A 8 -0.61 6.70 -1.47
C TYR A 8 -0.94 6.74 0.02
N HIS A 9 -0.36 5.81 0.75
CA HIS A 9 -0.35 5.77 2.20
C HIS A 9 1.10 5.90 2.68
N THR A 10 1.34 6.77 3.66
CA THR A 10 2.64 6.87 4.32
C THR A 10 2.60 6.02 5.57
N VAL A 11 3.46 5.01 5.61
CA VAL A 11 3.53 4.03 6.71
C VAL A 11 3.90 4.74 8.01
N VAL A 12 3.19 4.41 9.09
CA VAL A 12 3.51 4.83 10.46
C VAL A 12 3.86 3.64 11.34
N SER A 13 4.37 3.91 12.54
CA SER A 13 4.69 2.84 13.50
C SER A 13 3.44 2.00 13.81
N GLY A 14 3.58 0.67 13.77
CA GLY A 14 2.49 -0.28 14.02
C GLY A 14 1.64 -0.66 12.81
N ASP A 15 1.91 -0.07 11.64
CA ASP A 15 1.30 -0.49 10.38
C ASP A 15 1.85 -1.84 9.89
N ASN A 16 0.99 -2.56 9.18
CA ASN A 16 1.37 -3.66 8.31
C ASN A 16 0.47 -3.64 7.07
N VAL A 17 0.88 -4.32 6.00
CA VAL A 17 0.16 -4.28 4.71
C VAL A 17 -1.28 -4.75 4.85
N THR A 18 -1.54 -5.73 5.71
CA THR A 18 -2.89 -6.24 5.96
C THR A 18 -3.80 -5.18 6.57
N LYS A 19 -3.32 -4.41 7.57
CA LYS A 19 -4.05 -3.28 8.16
C LYS A 19 -4.28 -2.17 7.14
N ILE A 20 -3.27 -1.85 6.33
CA ILE A 20 -3.38 -0.85 5.26
C ILE A 20 -4.42 -1.30 4.22
N ALA A 21 -4.37 -2.56 3.79
CA ALA A 21 -5.32 -3.12 2.83
C ALA A 21 -6.76 -3.02 3.35
N LYS A 22 -6.99 -3.44 4.60
CA LYS A 22 -8.30 -3.31 5.26
C LYS A 22 -8.76 -1.85 5.37
N LYS A 23 -7.87 -0.94 5.81
CA LYS A 23 -8.16 0.49 5.97
C LYS A 23 -8.64 1.15 4.68
N TYR A 24 -8.13 0.70 3.53
CA TYR A 24 -8.46 1.28 2.23
C TYR A 24 -9.38 0.40 1.37
N SER A 25 -9.99 -0.63 1.97
CA SER A 25 -10.87 -1.58 1.29
C SER A 25 -10.25 -2.13 0.01
N THR A 26 -8.99 -2.53 0.08
CA THR A 26 -8.22 -3.14 -1.00
C THR A 26 -7.61 -4.46 -0.51
N THR A 27 -6.85 -5.16 -1.36
CA THR A 27 -6.19 -6.41 -1.02
C THR A 27 -4.68 -6.24 -0.98
N VAL A 28 -4.01 -7.08 -0.17
CA VAL A 28 -2.53 -7.15 -0.15
C VAL A 28 -1.99 -7.42 -1.56
N THR A 29 -2.65 -8.30 -2.32
CA THR A 29 -2.30 -8.61 -3.72
C THR A 29 -2.39 -7.39 -4.63
N ALA A 30 -3.45 -6.57 -4.50
CA ALA A 30 -3.58 -5.33 -5.26
C ALA A 30 -2.47 -4.33 -4.90
N ILE A 31 -2.20 -4.14 -3.61
CA ILE A 31 -1.09 -3.30 -3.14
C ILE A 31 0.24 -3.82 -3.70
N LYS A 32 0.51 -5.13 -3.65
CA LYS A 32 1.75 -5.72 -4.21
C LYS A 32 1.89 -5.43 -5.71
N LYS A 33 0.83 -5.60 -6.49
CA LYS A 33 0.82 -5.30 -7.94
C LYS A 33 1.11 -3.82 -8.23
N LEU A 34 0.64 -2.92 -7.38
CA LEU A 34 0.86 -1.47 -7.52
C LEU A 34 2.27 -1.02 -7.10
N ASN A 35 3.01 -1.86 -6.37
CA ASN A 35 4.34 -1.54 -5.84
C ASN A 35 5.38 -2.61 -6.23
N PRO A 36 5.68 -2.79 -7.53
CA PRO A 36 6.59 -3.83 -8.00
C PRO A 36 8.04 -3.65 -7.52
N SER A 37 8.43 -2.45 -7.10
CA SER A 37 9.76 -2.17 -6.53
C SER A 37 9.94 -2.72 -5.11
N ILE A 38 8.86 -3.06 -4.40
CA ILE A 38 8.91 -3.59 -3.04
C ILE A 38 9.04 -5.11 -3.13
N LYS A 39 10.28 -5.61 -2.98
CA LYS A 39 10.59 -7.05 -3.06
C LYS A 39 9.83 -7.88 -2.02
N ASN A 40 9.75 -7.38 -0.80
CA ASN A 40 9.01 -8.02 0.29
C ASN A 40 7.96 -7.03 0.79
N ILE A 41 6.70 -7.25 0.39
CA ILE A 41 5.61 -6.35 0.75
C ILE A 41 5.36 -6.36 2.26
N ASP A 42 5.60 -7.47 2.95
CA ASP A 42 5.36 -7.60 4.39
C ASP A 42 6.41 -6.86 5.24
N LYS A 43 7.54 -6.47 4.64
CA LYS A 43 8.58 -5.65 5.28
C LYS A 43 8.47 -4.19 4.83
N ILE A 44 7.61 -3.45 5.54
CA ILE A 44 7.46 -1.99 5.37
C ILE A 44 8.03 -1.24 6.57
N TYR A 45 8.48 -0.02 6.33
CA TYR A 45 9.09 0.83 7.35
C TYR A 45 8.35 2.16 7.47
N PRO A 46 8.32 2.78 8.67
CA PRO A 46 7.77 4.12 8.83
C PRO A 46 8.35 5.12 7.82
N LYS A 47 7.52 6.07 7.38
CA LYS A 47 7.79 7.06 6.31
C LYS A 47 7.86 6.49 4.88
N GLN A 48 7.80 5.17 4.70
CA GLN A 48 7.69 4.58 3.37
C GLN A 48 6.34 4.94 2.74
N LYS A 49 6.34 5.28 1.44
CA LYS A 49 5.11 5.53 0.66
C LYS A 49 4.70 4.25 -0.06
N ILE A 50 3.48 3.79 0.22
CA ILE A 50 2.86 2.62 -0.40
C ILE A 50 1.74 3.09 -1.33
N ARG A 51 1.76 2.68 -2.59
CA ARG A 51 0.65 2.92 -3.52
C ARG A 51 -0.52 1.98 -3.21
N ILE A 52 -1.71 2.52 -3.07
CA ILE A 52 -2.93 1.76 -2.72
C ILE A 52 -4.03 1.81 -3.79
N LYS A 53 -3.98 2.78 -4.72
CA LYS A 53 -4.80 2.89 -5.94
C LYS A 53 -3.94 3.48 -7.07
#